data_AF-A0A847VDQ8-F1
#
_entry.id   AF-A0A847VDQ8-F1
#
_cell.length_a   1.000
_cell.length_b   1.000
_cell.length_c   1.000
_cell.angle_alpha   90.00
_cell.angle_beta   90.00
_cell.angle_gamma   90.00
#
_symmetry.space_group_name_H-M   'P 1'
#
loop_
_entity.id
_entity.type
_entity.pdbx_description
1 polymer ?
#
loop_
_entity_poly.entity_id
_entity_poly.type
_entity_poly.pdbx_seq_one_letter_code
_entity_poly.pdbx_strand_id
1 'polypeptide(L)'
;MNRIKSLLLPIVLSVFLFPLMPIHAQYDLEEVDEIEQEESYPINEEDTEWDLDWREDANDLLRDYEVGGDFDLEKIDIDDAYMEKLTPLAKGLAVLGVGIWLFIIGLAIAVYIFSALALSKIGKEMSYSNPWFAWLPILSTIMLFQLGEQNPLLILLTLIPAIGPFLVGVFSIISFMKITEKRGYDKLLALIVLTGIGTYILLYLLAWKPKNTSSQPEVIKPAIEG
;
A
#
# COMPACT_ATOMS: atom_id res chain seq x y z
N MET A 1 22.52 -24.49 12.92
CA MET A 1 22.12 -23.40 11.99
C MET A 1 21.19 -23.85 10.85
N ASN A 2 21.11 -25.15 10.51
CA ASN A 2 20.29 -25.62 9.37
C ASN A 2 18.78 -25.76 9.66
N ARG A 3 18.37 -25.86 10.94
CA ARG A 3 16.95 -26.04 11.30
C ARG A 3 16.11 -24.74 11.23
N ILE A 4 16.74 -23.58 11.42
CA ILE A 4 16.05 -22.27 11.34
C ILE A 4 15.72 -21.92 9.88
N LYS A 5 16.58 -22.26 8.93
CA LYS A 5 16.33 -22.06 7.49
C LYS A 5 15.16 -22.91 6.98
N SER A 6 14.97 -24.09 7.56
CA SER A 6 13.86 -25.00 7.22
C SER A 6 12.49 -24.51 7.67
N LEU A 7 12.42 -23.61 8.66
CA LEU A 7 11.15 -23.06 9.18
C LEU A 7 10.82 -21.69 8.57
N LEU A 8 11.82 -20.90 8.19
CA LEU A 8 11.60 -19.60 7.55
C LEU A 8 11.10 -19.71 6.11
N LEU A 9 11.55 -20.72 5.35
CA LEU A 9 11.15 -20.91 3.96
C LEU A 9 9.63 -21.08 3.76
N PRO A 10 8.91 -21.97 4.50
CA PRO A 10 7.47 -22.14 4.29
C PRO A 10 6.65 -20.91 4.72
N ILE A 11 7.11 -20.15 5.73
CA ILE A 11 6.43 -18.93 6.19
C ILE A 11 6.55 -17.81 5.17
N VAL A 12 7.74 -17.64 4.57
CA VAL A 12 7.94 -16.65 3.50
C VAL A 12 7.18 -17.04 2.23
N LEU A 13 7.11 -18.35 1.93
CA LEU A 13 6.37 -18.85 0.78
C LEU A 13 4.85 -18.69 0.94
N SER A 14 4.29 -18.89 2.15
CA SER A 14 2.85 -18.74 2.40
C SER A 14 2.38 -17.29 2.31
N VAL A 15 3.20 -16.33 2.76
CA VAL A 15 2.88 -14.89 2.65
C VAL A 15 2.87 -14.42 1.19
N PHE A 16 3.72 -15.00 0.35
CA PHE A 16 3.79 -14.65 -1.08
C PHE A 16 2.74 -15.35 -1.96
N LEU A 17 2.21 -16.50 -1.55
CA LEU A 17 1.19 -17.25 -2.29
C LEU A 17 -0.25 -16.87 -1.92
N PHE A 18 -0.46 -16.19 -0.78
CA PHE A 18 -1.79 -15.77 -0.33
C PHE A 18 -2.59 -14.89 -1.32
N PRO A 19 -1.99 -13.94 -2.06
CA PRO A 19 -2.75 -13.10 -3.00
C PRO A 19 -3.08 -13.78 -4.34
N LEU A 20 -2.65 -15.03 -4.57
CA LEU A 20 -2.89 -15.77 -5.82
C LEU A 20 -4.00 -16.82 -5.71
N MET A 21 -4.63 -17.01 -4.55
CA MET A 21 -5.79 -17.89 -4.49
C MET A 21 -6.99 -17.15 -5.10
N PRO A 22 -7.55 -17.61 -6.23
CA PRO A 22 -8.84 -17.12 -6.68
C PRO A 22 -9.83 -17.37 -5.55
N ILE A 23 -10.48 -16.31 -5.08
CA ILE A 23 -11.62 -16.41 -4.19
C ILE A 23 -12.70 -17.10 -5.02
N HIS A 24 -12.75 -18.42 -4.97
CA HIS A 24 -13.92 -19.15 -5.40
C HIS A 24 -15.01 -18.81 -4.38
N ALA A 25 -15.84 -17.83 -4.71
CA ALA A 25 -17.13 -17.68 -4.08
C ALA A 25 -17.86 -19.01 -4.29
N GLN A 26 -17.91 -19.85 -3.26
CA GLN A 26 -18.86 -20.95 -3.22
C GLN A 26 -20.24 -20.29 -3.15
N TYR A 27 -20.90 -20.18 -4.29
CA TYR A 27 -22.34 -20.07 -4.31
C TYR A 27 -22.85 -21.42 -3.82
N ASP A 28 -23.30 -21.47 -2.56
CA ASP A 28 -24.20 -22.53 -2.13
C ASP A 28 -25.44 -22.41 -3.01
N LEU A 29 -25.47 -23.23 -4.07
CA LEU A 29 -26.71 -23.50 -4.77
C LEU A 29 -27.53 -24.35 -3.81
N GLU A 30 -28.38 -23.67 -3.02
CA GLU A 30 -29.53 -24.34 -2.44
C GLU A 30 -30.24 -25.07 -3.57
N GLU A 31 -30.41 -26.37 -3.36
CA GLU A 31 -31.09 -27.31 -4.24
C GLU A 31 -32.51 -26.78 -4.47
N VAL A 32 -32.72 -26.13 -5.62
CA VAL A 32 -34.04 -25.73 -6.11
C VAL A 32 -34.74 -27.00 -6.56
N ASP A 33 -35.34 -27.70 -5.60
CA ASP A 33 -36.37 -28.69 -5.87
C ASP A 33 -37.61 -27.97 -6.42
N GLU A 34 -38.18 -28.57 -7.46
CA GLU A 34 -39.45 -28.23 -8.15
C GLU A 34 -39.40 -27.03 -9.12
N ILE A 35 -38.99 -27.31 -10.36
CA ILE A 35 -39.43 -26.55 -11.53
C ILE A 35 -40.84 -27.04 -11.88
N GLU A 36 -41.85 -26.25 -11.53
CA GLU A 36 -43.17 -26.32 -12.16
C GLU A 36 -43.00 -26.04 -13.67
N GLN A 37 -43.63 -26.87 -14.51
CA GLN A 37 -43.63 -26.70 -15.96
C GLN A 37 -44.35 -25.39 -16.32
N GLU A 38 -43.59 -24.33 -16.60
CA GLU A 38 -44.16 -23.14 -17.24
C GLU A 38 -44.61 -23.48 -18.67
N GLU A 39 -45.91 -23.35 -18.90
CA GLU A 39 -46.51 -23.40 -20.23
C GLU A 39 -45.89 -22.34 -21.14
N SER A 40 -45.38 -22.78 -22.30
CA SER A 40 -44.87 -21.89 -23.33
C SER A 40 -46.02 -21.10 -23.95
N TYR A 41 -46.15 -19.82 -23.60
CA TYR A 41 -47.00 -18.89 -24.33
C TYR A 41 -46.38 -18.58 -25.69
N PRO A 42 -47.13 -18.65 -26.80
CA PRO A 42 -46.63 -18.23 -28.10
C PRO A 42 -46.39 -16.72 -28.10
N ILE A 43 -45.15 -16.34 -28.35
CA ILE A 43 -44.73 -14.95 -28.53
C ILE A 43 -45.38 -14.44 -29.83
N ASN A 44 -46.27 -13.47 -29.71
CA ASN A 44 -46.88 -12.79 -30.85
C ASN A 44 -45.95 -11.63 -31.25
N GLU A 45 -45.44 -11.63 -32.48
CA GLU A 45 -44.39 -10.70 -32.96
C GLU A 45 -44.85 -9.25 -33.18
N GLU A 46 -46.06 -8.86 -32.80
CA GLU A 46 -46.62 -7.55 -33.15
C GLU A 46 -46.42 -6.43 -32.10
N ASP A 47 -45.92 -6.72 -30.88
CA ASP A 47 -45.83 -5.71 -29.80
C ASP A 47 -44.38 -5.31 -29.45
N THR A 48 -43.58 -4.96 -30.46
CA THR A 48 -42.18 -4.49 -30.24
C THR A 48 -41.97 -3.04 -30.68
N GLU A 49 -42.81 -2.12 -30.19
CA GLU A 49 -42.46 -0.69 -30.13
C GLU A 49 -41.96 -0.34 -28.73
N TRP A 50 -40.63 -0.45 -28.55
CA TRP A 50 -39.97 0.03 -27.35
C TRP A 50 -39.74 1.54 -27.49
N ASP A 51 -40.56 2.35 -26.82
CA ASP A 51 -40.30 3.77 -26.60
C ASP A 51 -39.06 3.91 -25.71
N LEU A 52 -37.94 4.28 -26.34
CA LEU A 52 -36.65 4.51 -25.69
C LEU A 52 -36.60 5.94 -25.12
N ASP A 53 -37.18 6.17 -23.95
CA ASP A 53 -36.90 7.36 -23.14
C ASP A 53 -36.12 7.01 -21.87
N TRP A 54 -34.83 6.73 -22.06
CA TRP A 54 -33.88 6.48 -20.97
C TRP A 54 -33.10 7.75 -20.58
N ARG A 55 -33.54 8.93 -21.00
CA ARG A 55 -32.69 10.14 -20.99
C ARG A 55 -32.99 11.11 -19.84
N GLU A 56 -34.11 10.96 -19.14
CA GLU A 56 -34.45 11.81 -17.99
C GLU A 56 -33.95 11.27 -16.64
N ASP A 57 -33.86 9.95 -16.43
CA ASP A 57 -33.48 9.37 -15.12
C ASP A 57 -31.98 9.46 -14.78
N ALA A 58 -31.11 9.70 -15.77
CA ALA A 58 -29.67 9.77 -15.53
C ALA A 58 -29.23 11.04 -14.77
N ASN A 59 -30.02 12.12 -14.83
CA ASN A 59 -29.67 13.39 -14.20
C ASN A 59 -30.04 13.47 -12.71
N ASP A 60 -31.05 12.73 -12.27
CA ASP A 60 -31.43 12.70 -10.85
C ASP A 60 -30.43 11.91 -10.01
N LEU A 61 -29.84 10.85 -10.56
CA LEU A 61 -28.82 10.05 -9.86
C LEU A 61 -27.49 10.78 -9.63
N LEU A 62 -27.21 11.86 -10.37
CA LEU A 62 -25.99 12.66 -10.22
C LEU A 62 -26.12 13.78 -9.19
N ARG A 63 -27.35 14.11 -8.76
CA ARG A 63 -27.60 15.30 -7.92
C ARG A 63 -27.40 15.06 -6.42
N ASP A 64 -27.42 13.80 -5.98
CA ASP A 64 -27.29 13.43 -4.56
C ASP A 64 -25.87 13.07 -4.13
N TYR A 65 -24.89 13.14 -5.04
CA TYR A 65 -23.48 12.86 -4.74
C TYR A 65 -22.68 14.14 -4.40
N GLU A 66 -23.25 15.04 -3.60
CA GLU A 66 -22.46 16.07 -2.92
C GLU A 66 -21.72 15.43 -1.74
N VAL A 67 -20.49 14.99 -2.00
CA VAL A 67 -19.56 14.44 -1.01
C VAL A 67 -19.09 15.55 -0.07
N GLY A 68 -19.93 15.89 0.91
CA GLY A 68 -19.56 16.63 2.11
C GLY A 68 -18.94 15.67 3.12
N GLY A 69 -17.61 15.63 3.18
CA GLY A 69 -16.84 14.70 4.02
C GLY A 69 -16.91 15.02 5.52
N ASP A 70 -18.02 14.68 6.16
CA ASP A 70 -18.04 14.41 7.59
C ASP A 70 -18.09 12.89 7.77
N PHE A 71 -17.00 12.32 8.30
CA PHE A 71 -16.87 10.86 8.48
C PHE A 71 -17.63 10.45 9.73
N ASP A 72 -18.95 10.39 9.59
CA ASP A 72 -19.90 10.12 10.64
C ASP A 72 -19.87 8.61 10.96
N LEU A 73 -19.07 8.20 11.96
CA LEU A 73 -18.93 6.80 12.37
C LEU A 73 -20.27 6.18 12.83
N GLU A 74 -21.25 7.01 13.18
CA GLU A 74 -22.60 6.61 13.59
C GLU A 74 -23.47 6.15 12.40
N LYS A 75 -23.12 6.53 11.16
CA LYS A 75 -23.87 6.16 9.93
C LYS A 75 -23.35 4.93 9.21
N ILE A 76 -22.48 4.14 9.85
CA ILE A 76 -22.22 2.78 9.36
C ILE A 76 -23.46 1.94 9.75
N ASP A 77 -24.57 2.17 9.05
CA ASP A 77 -25.78 1.36 9.15
C ASP A 77 -25.45 0.01 8.51
N ILE A 78 -25.04 -0.94 9.36
CA ILE A 78 -25.07 -2.34 8.97
C ILE A 78 -26.53 -2.72 9.00
N ASP A 79 -27.18 -2.77 7.83
CA ASP A 79 -28.61 -3.10 7.68
C ASP A 79 -29.04 -4.12 8.74
N ASP A 80 -29.96 -3.70 9.60
CA ASP A 80 -30.45 -4.52 10.71
C ASP A 80 -30.96 -5.88 10.22
N ALA A 81 -31.49 -5.93 9.00
CA ALA A 81 -31.96 -7.14 8.32
C ALA A 81 -30.83 -8.16 8.04
N TYR A 82 -29.60 -7.73 7.78
CA TYR A 82 -28.45 -8.62 7.63
C TYR A 82 -27.91 -9.04 8.99
N MET A 83 -27.91 -8.14 9.97
CA MET A 83 -27.51 -8.47 11.33
C MET A 83 -28.46 -9.46 11.99
N GLU A 84 -29.76 -9.39 11.74
CA GLU A 84 -30.75 -10.33 12.29
C GLU A 84 -30.50 -11.78 11.83
N LYS A 85 -30.06 -11.97 10.59
CA LYS A 85 -29.76 -13.29 10.01
C LYS A 85 -28.45 -13.93 10.50
N LEU A 86 -27.58 -13.16 11.14
CA LEU A 86 -26.28 -13.64 11.62
C LEU A 86 -26.36 -14.29 13.01
N THR A 87 -25.66 -15.41 13.19
CA THR A 87 -25.51 -16.03 14.52
C THR A 87 -24.77 -15.10 15.49
N PRO A 88 -24.95 -15.22 16.82
CA PRO A 88 -24.23 -14.40 17.80
C PRO A 88 -22.69 -14.47 17.66
N LEU A 89 -22.17 -15.61 17.22
CA LEU A 89 -20.76 -15.79 16.91
C LEU A 89 -20.33 -14.95 15.69
N ALA A 90 -21.11 -15.01 14.60
CA ALA A 90 -20.83 -14.25 13.39
C ALA A 90 -20.88 -12.72 13.64
N LYS A 91 -21.82 -12.25 14.47
CA LYS A 91 -21.88 -10.85 14.92
C LYS A 91 -20.62 -10.43 15.65
N GLY A 92 -20.15 -11.25 16.60
CA GLY A 92 -18.92 -10.98 17.34
C GLY A 92 -17.70 -10.88 16.44
N LEU A 93 -17.58 -11.77 15.44
CA LEU A 93 -16.50 -11.74 14.46
C LEU A 93 -16.57 -10.51 13.53
N ALA A 94 -17.77 -10.10 13.12
CA ALA A 94 -17.95 -8.91 12.27
C ALA A 94 -17.47 -7.64 12.98
N VAL A 95 -17.87 -7.42 14.24
CA VAL A 95 -17.45 -6.26 15.04
C VAL A 95 -15.93 -6.27 15.26
N LEU A 96 -15.34 -7.43 15.60
CA LEU A 96 -13.88 -7.56 15.72
C LEU A 96 -13.17 -7.29 14.39
N GLY A 97 -13.74 -7.75 13.28
CA GLY A 97 -13.22 -7.50 11.94
C GLY A 97 -13.14 -6.02 11.63
N VAL A 98 -14.22 -5.27 11.87
CA VAL A 98 -14.24 -3.79 11.70
C VAL A 98 -13.20 -3.13 12.61
N GLY A 99 -13.14 -3.53 13.90
CA GLY A 99 -12.18 -2.98 14.85
C GLY A 99 -10.71 -3.20 14.43
N ILE A 100 -10.38 -4.41 13.97
CA ILE A 100 -9.05 -4.74 13.46
C ILE A 100 -8.74 -3.93 12.20
N TRP A 101 -9.70 -3.79 11.27
CA TRP A 101 -9.53 -2.99 10.06
C TRP A 101 -9.21 -1.52 10.37
N LEU A 102 -9.97 -0.89 11.27
CA LEU A 102 -9.73 0.49 11.69
C LEU A 102 -8.36 0.64 12.36
N PHE A 103 -7.96 -0.32 13.19
CA PHE A 103 -6.63 -0.33 13.80
C PHE A 103 -5.51 -0.42 12.76
N ILE A 104 -5.65 -1.31 11.76
CA ILE A 104 -4.67 -1.47 10.67
C ILE A 104 -4.56 -0.18 9.85
N ILE A 105 -5.67 0.47 9.53
CA ILE A 105 -5.69 1.75 8.80
C ILE A 105 -4.97 2.83 9.61
N GLY A 106 -5.30 2.97 10.90
CA GLY A 106 -4.63 3.94 11.79
C GLY A 106 -3.13 3.69 11.89
N LEU A 107 -2.73 2.42 12.03
CA LEU A 107 -1.32 2.03 12.06
C LEU A 107 -0.62 2.32 10.72
N ALA A 108 -1.26 2.03 9.59
CA ALA A 108 -0.71 2.29 8.26
C ALA A 108 -0.44 3.79 8.04
N ILE A 109 -1.38 4.65 8.46
CA ILE A 109 -1.20 6.11 8.41
C ILE A 109 -0.03 6.54 9.29
N ALA A 110 0.05 6.04 10.53
CA ALA A 110 1.14 6.37 11.44
C ALA A 110 2.52 5.96 10.88
N VAL A 111 2.62 4.75 10.34
CA VAL A 111 3.84 4.21 9.70
C VAL A 111 4.21 5.04 8.46
N TYR A 112 3.24 5.41 7.64
CA TYR A 112 3.45 6.25 6.47
C TYR A 112 4.00 7.62 6.84
N ILE A 113 3.37 8.33 7.79
CA ILE A 113 3.84 9.63 8.28
C ILE A 113 5.25 9.52 8.85
N PHE A 114 5.51 8.49 9.67
CA PHE A 114 6.83 8.22 10.22
C PHE A 114 7.89 8.06 9.12
N SER A 115 7.59 7.24 8.09
CA SER A 115 8.52 7.00 6.99
C SER A 115 8.81 8.25 6.17
N ALA A 116 7.78 9.07 5.89
CA ALA A 116 7.91 10.33 5.16
C ALA A 116 8.75 11.35 5.95
N LEU A 117 8.52 11.47 7.26
CA LEU A 117 9.31 12.36 8.13
C LEU A 117 10.77 11.91 8.21
N ALA A 118 11.02 10.62 8.41
CA ALA A 118 12.36 10.06 8.47
C ALA A 118 13.12 10.32 7.17
N LEU A 119 12.52 10.00 6.03
CA LEU A 119 13.16 10.16 4.73
C LEU A 119 13.34 11.64 4.36
N SER A 120 12.39 12.51 4.70
CA SER A 120 12.52 13.96 4.52
C SER A 120 13.70 14.52 5.33
N LYS A 121 13.84 14.08 6.58
CA LYS A 121 14.98 14.47 7.43
C LYS A 121 16.30 13.98 6.85
N ILE A 122 16.34 12.74 6.35
CA ILE A 122 17.52 12.20 5.68
C ILE A 122 17.92 13.07 4.48
N GLY A 123 16.93 13.43 3.64
CA GLY A 123 17.13 14.32 2.50
C GLY A 123 17.68 15.70 2.90
N LYS A 124 17.11 16.33 3.93
CA LYS A 124 17.59 17.64 4.44
C LYS A 124 19.05 17.58 4.87
N GLU A 125 19.41 16.58 5.67
CA GLU A 125 20.78 16.42 6.19
C GLU A 125 21.79 15.99 5.12
N MET A 126 21.33 15.43 4.00
CA MET A 126 22.16 15.12 2.83
C MET A 126 22.11 16.23 1.77
N SER A 127 21.63 17.42 2.12
CA SER A 127 21.54 18.60 1.23
C SER A 127 20.75 18.35 -0.07
N TYR A 128 19.71 17.51 0.00
CA TYR A 128 18.82 17.27 -1.12
C TYR A 128 17.90 18.47 -1.37
N SER A 129 17.73 18.85 -2.65
CA SER A 129 17.00 20.06 -3.05
C SER A 129 15.52 20.06 -2.64
N ASN A 130 14.85 18.90 -2.72
CA ASN A 130 13.40 18.80 -2.47
C ASN A 130 13.02 17.74 -1.41
N PRO A 131 13.32 17.95 -0.11
CA PRO A 131 13.06 16.93 0.91
C PRO A 131 11.59 16.59 1.14
N TRP A 132 10.67 17.41 0.62
CA TRP A 132 9.23 17.16 0.68
C TRP A 132 8.79 16.02 -0.27
N PHE A 133 9.64 15.60 -1.22
CA PHE A 133 9.38 14.45 -2.09
C PHE A 133 9.17 13.15 -1.31
N ALA A 134 9.63 13.08 -0.06
CA ALA A 134 9.40 11.97 0.85
C ALA A 134 7.92 11.64 1.09
N TRP A 135 7.02 12.62 0.95
CA TRP A 135 5.58 12.41 1.17
C TRP A 135 4.92 11.67 0.00
N LEU A 136 5.36 11.88 -1.24
CA LEU A 136 4.73 11.24 -2.40
C LEU A 136 5.41 9.90 -2.70
N PRO A 137 4.70 8.75 -2.76
CA PRO A 137 5.32 7.42 -2.93
C PRO A 137 6.24 7.30 -4.16
N ILE A 138 5.85 7.93 -5.27
CA ILE A 138 6.62 7.92 -6.51
C ILE A 138 7.88 8.79 -6.35
N LEU A 139 7.73 9.99 -5.79
CA LEU A 139 8.86 10.90 -5.59
C LEU A 139 9.82 10.44 -4.49
N SER A 140 9.32 9.74 -3.47
CA SER A 140 10.16 9.19 -2.41
C SER A 140 11.13 8.14 -2.95
N THR A 141 10.70 7.35 -3.95
CA THR A 141 11.55 6.41 -4.68
C THR A 141 12.60 7.14 -5.53
N ILE A 142 12.20 8.19 -6.26
CA ILE A 142 13.11 9.04 -7.04
C ILE A 142 14.17 9.67 -6.13
N MET A 143 13.75 10.21 -4.99
CA MET A 143 14.65 10.81 -4.00
C MET A 143 15.59 9.76 -3.41
N LEU A 144 15.11 8.55 -3.09
CA LEU A 144 15.94 7.45 -2.62
C LEU A 144 17.04 7.12 -3.62
N PHE A 145 16.70 7.02 -4.92
CA PHE A 145 17.67 6.79 -5.98
C PHE A 145 18.69 7.92 -6.09
N GLN A 146 18.26 9.18 -6.04
CA GLN A 146 19.19 10.31 -6.10
C GLN A 146 20.14 10.36 -4.90
N LEU A 147 19.64 10.12 -3.69
CA LEU A 147 20.45 10.04 -2.47
C LEU A 147 21.45 8.87 -2.54
N GLY A 148 21.02 7.75 -3.12
CA GLY A 148 21.83 6.56 -3.42
C GLY A 148 22.68 6.66 -4.69
N GLU A 149 22.81 7.83 -5.33
CA GLU A 149 23.58 8.01 -6.57
C GLU A 149 23.20 7.02 -7.69
N GLN A 150 21.91 6.69 -7.77
CA GLN A 150 21.34 5.88 -8.83
C GLN A 150 20.57 6.77 -9.82
N ASN A 151 20.35 6.25 -11.03
CA ASN A 151 19.57 6.94 -12.04
C ASN A 151 18.07 6.94 -11.65
N PRO A 152 17.41 8.10 -11.50
CA PRO A 152 15.99 8.17 -11.14
C PRO A 152 15.07 7.54 -12.19
N LEU A 153 15.51 7.47 -13.45
CA LEU A 153 14.77 6.85 -14.55
C LEU A 153 14.55 5.35 -14.34
N LEU A 154 15.25 4.71 -13.40
CA LEU A 154 14.99 3.32 -13.03
C LEU A 154 13.55 3.11 -12.53
N ILE A 155 12.87 4.15 -12.06
CA ILE A 155 11.45 4.04 -11.68
C ILE A 155 10.54 3.72 -12.87
N LEU A 156 10.95 4.09 -14.09
CA LEU A 156 10.21 3.79 -15.31
C LEU A 156 10.12 2.28 -15.56
N LEU A 157 11.04 1.51 -14.98
CA LEU A 157 11.05 0.06 -15.04
C LEU A 157 9.82 -0.53 -14.34
N THR A 158 9.26 0.14 -13.32
CA THR A 158 8.01 -0.25 -12.65
C THR A 158 6.81 -0.34 -13.61
N LEU A 159 6.86 0.33 -14.77
CA LEU A 159 5.82 0.24 -15.78
C LEU A 159 5.71 -1.15 -16.41
N ILE A 160 6.77 -1.96 -16.33
CA ILE A 160 6.76 -3.37 -16.75
C ILE A 160 6.23 -4.20 -15.57
N PRO A 161 5.02 -4.80 -15.68
CA PRO A 161 4.46 -5.59 -14.58
C PRO A 161 5.35 -6.78 -14.24
N ALA A 162 5.33 -7.19 -12.96
CA ALA A 162 6.16 -8.24 -12.36
C ALA A 162 7.67 -7.96 -12.31
N ILE A 163 8.35 -7.87 -13.45
CA ILE A 163 9.83 -7.77 -13.50
C ILE A 163 10.30 -6.37 -13.09
N GLY A 164 9.53 -5.34 -13.45
CA GLY A 164 9.84 -3.95 -13.15
C GLY A 164 10.01 -3.66 -11.66
N PRO A 165 8.98 -3.89 -10.84
CA PRO A 165 9.03 -3.70 -9.39
C PRO A 165 10.17 -4.51 -8.73
N PHE A 166 10.45 -5.72 -9.22
CA PHE A 166 11.54 -6.54 -8.70
C PHE A 166 12.90 -5.86 -8.88
N LEU A 167 13.21 -5.40 -10.10
CA LEU A 167 14.45 -4.70 -10.40
C LEU A 167 14.57 -3.37 -9.62
N VAL A 168 13.48 -2.60 -9.55
CA VAL A 168 13.41 -1.37 -8.75
C VAL A 168 13.67 -1.65 -7.27
N GLY A 169 13.17 -2.77 -6.74
CA GLY A 169 13.47 -3.22 -5.38
C GLY A 169 14.96 -3.49 -5.16
N VAL A 170 15.63 -4.17 -6.09
CA VAL A 170 17.08 -4.41 -6.02
C VAL A 170 17.87 -3.09 -6.02
N PHE A 171 17.55 -2.16 -6.92
CA PHE A 171 18.21 -0.85 -6.97
C PHE A 171 17.90 0.01 -5.74
N SER A 172 16.73 -0.17 -5.13
CA SER A 172 16.37 0.50 -3.87
C SER A 172 17.26 0.02 -2.73
N ILE A 173 17.54 -1.28 -2.64
CA ILE A 173 18.46 -1.85 -1.64
C ILE A 173 19.88 -1.29 -1.85
N ILE A 174 20.36 -1.24 -3.09
CA ILE A 174 21.69 -0.67 -3.41
C ILE A 174 21.73 0.82 -3.02
N SER A 175 20.65 1.56 -3.24
CA SER A 175 20.53 2.95 -2.82
C SER A 175 20.59 3.09 -1.31
N PHE A 176 19.89 2.24 -0.56
CA PHE A 176 19.99 2.18 0.89
C PHE A 176 21.41 1.84 1.36
N MET A 177 22.12 0.91 0.72
CA MET A 177 23.51 0.58 1.05
C MET A 177 24.44 1.79 0.93
N LYS A 178 24.29 2.57 -0.15
CA LYS A 178 25.07 3.80 -0.35
C LYS A 178 24.69 4.89 0.65
N ILE A 179 23.41 5.04 0.96
CA ILE A 179 22.95 6.00 1.98
C ILE A 179 23.49 5.62 3.36
N THR A 180 23.47 4.32 3.72
CA THR A 180 24.05 3.84 4.99
C THR A 180 25.54 4.13 5.08
N GLU A 181 26.29 3.91 4.00
CA GLU A 181 27.72 4.20 3.93
C GLU A 181 27.99 5.70 4.12
N LYS A 182 27.25 6.57 3.41
CA LYS A 182 27.33 8.04 3.57
C LYS A 182 27.00 8.52 4.98
N ARG A 183 26.23 7.73 5.73
CA ARG A 183 25.79 8.00 7.10
C ARG A 183 26.70 7.36 8.16
N GLY A 184 27.84 6.80 7.76
CA GLY A 184 28.84 6.20 8.66
C GLY A 184 28.46 4.81 9.18
N TYR A 185 27.52 4.12 8.52
CA TYR A 185 27.11 2.75 8.84
C TYR A 185 27.68 1.74 7.84
N ASP A 186 27.77 0.47 8.27
CA ASP A 186 28.13 -0.64 7.38
C ASP A 186 27.05 -0.84 6.30
N LYS A 187 27.45 -1.10 5.05
CA LYS A 187 26.56 -1.42 3.92
C LYS A 187 25.65 -2.59 4.22
N LEU A 188 26.12 -3.57 4.99
CA LEU A 188 25.34 -4.75 5.37
C LEU A 188 24.13 -4.38 6.23
N LEU A 189 24.18 -3.25 6.95
CA LEU A 189 23.07 -2.78 7.75
C LEU A 189 21.87 -2.39 6.87
N ALA A 190 22.07 -2.00 5.62
CA ALA A 190 20.95 -1.77 4.69
C ALA A 190 20.17 -3.06 4.34
N LEU A 191 20.78 -4.24 4.50
CA LEU A 191 20.12 -5.51 4.15
C LEU A 191 18.93 -5.84 5.07
N ILE A 192 18.84 -5.19 6.25
CA ILE A 192 17.70 -5.35 7.16
C ILE A 192 16.37 -4.90 6.52
N VAL A 193 16.41 -4.08 5.47
CA VAL A 193 15.24 -3.67 4.67
C VAL A 193 14.46 -4.86 4.14
N LEU A 194 15.11 -6.00 3.87
CA LEU A 194 14.45 -7.21 3.35
C LEU A 194 13.43 -7.82 4.33
N THR A 195 13.54 -7.51 5.63
CA THR A 195 12.64 -8.03 6.66
C THR A 195 11.30 -7.28 6.76
N GLY A 196 11.13 -6.19 5.99
CA GLY A 196 9.97 -5.29 6.09
C GLY A 196 10.07 -4.37 7.31
N ILE A 197 10.05 -4.94 8.52
CA ILE A 197 10.17 -4.16 9.77
C ILE A 197 11.53 -3.45 9.87
N GLY A 198 12.59 -4.13 9.42
CA GLY A 198 13.95 -3.56 9.43
C GLY A 198 14.07 -2.28 8.62
N THR A 199 13.24 -2.04 7.62
CA THR A 199 13.20 -0.77 6.86
C THR A 199 12.90 0.42 7.77
N TYR A 200 11.94 0.28 8.68
CA TYR A 200 11.56 1.36 9.60
C TYR A 200 12.65 1.59 10.65
N ILE A 201 13.27 0.52 11.14
CA ILE A 201 14.42 0.59 12.05
C ILE A 201 15.60 1.27 11.36
N LEU A 202 15.86 0.93 10.10
CA LEU A 202 16.91 1.55 9.30
C LEU A 202 16.67 3.05 9.13
N LEU A 203 15.47 3.43 8.70
CA LEU A 203 15.08 4.83 8.53
C LEU A 203 15.21 5.60 9.83
N TYR A 204 14.81 5.00 10.97
CA TYR A 204 15.01 5.59 12.28
C TYR A 204 16.49 5.86 12.59
N LEU A 205 17.35 4.85 12.41
CA LEU A 205 18.78 4.96 12.68
C LEU A 205 19.43 6.02 11.79
N LEU A 206 19.10 6.03 10.51
CA LEU A 206 19.66 6.98 9.55
C LEU A 206 19.19 8.40 9.82
N ALA A 207 17.91 8.61 10.13
CA ALA A 207 17.33 9.94 10.31
C ALA A 207 17.64 10.57 11.68
N TRP A 208 17.79 9.81 12.75
CA TRP A 208 17.99 10.36 14.11
C TRP A 208 19.32 10.01 14.76
N LYS A 209 20.03 8.99 14.29
CA LYS A 209 21.34 8.60 14.84
C LYS A 209 22.41 8.49 13.75
N PRO A 210 22.64 9.50 12.89
CA PRO A 210 23.75 9.43 11.94
C PRO A 210 25.09 9.25 12.68
N LYS A 211 25.97 8.40 12.16
CA LYS A 211 27.35 8.30 12.66
C LYS A 211 28.20 9.26 11.85
N ASN A 212 28.74 10.28 12.50
CA ASN A 212 29.66 11.21 11.85
C ASN A 212 30.97 10.48 11.55
N THR A 213 31.14 9.95 10.35
CA THR A 213 32.47 9.63 9.83
C THR A 213 33.18 10.95 9.53
N SER A 214 34.35 11.14 10.11
CA SER A 214 35.22 12.31 10.05
C SER A 214 35.83 12.60 8.67
N SER A 215 35.07 12.38 7.60
CA SER A 215 35.46 12.62 6.21
C SER A 215 34.50 13.57 5.51
N GLN A 216 34.00 14.58 6.24
CA GLN A 216 33.66 15.84 5.59
C GLN A 216 35.01 16.45 5.20
N PRO A 217 35.29 16.75 3.92
CA PRO A 217 36.41 17.63 3.61
C PRO A 217 36.14 18.93 4.37
N GLU A 218 37.08 19.27 5.26
CA GLU A 218 37.11 20.55 5.95
C GLU A 218 36.76 21.62 4.92
N VAL A 219 35.62 22.30 5.11
CA VAL A 219 35.34 23.52 4.37
C VAL A 219 36.45 24.46 4.78
N ILE A 220 37.52 24.51 3.98
CA ILE A 220 38.57 25.50 4.11
C ILE A 220 37.85 26.82 3.90
N LYS A 221 37.48 27.44 5.02
CA LYS A 221 37.04 28.82 5.07
C LYS A 221 38.13 29.59 4.33
N PRO A 222 37.87 30.22 3.18
CA PRO A 222 38.90 31.07 2.60
C PRO A 222 39.23 32.11 3.68
N ALA A 223 40.49 32.10 4.09
CA ALA A 223 41.06 33.21 4.84
C ALA A 223 40.99 34.41 3.91
N ILE A 224 39.84 35.10 3.92
CA ILE A 224 39.75 36.42 3.34
C ILE A 224 40.38 37.34 4.38
N GLU A 225 41.66 37.57 4.12
CA GLU A 225 42.44 38.71 4.58
C GLU A 225 41.66 40.01 4.35
N GLY A 226 41.72 40.91 5.34
CA GLY A 226 41.11 42.24 5.32
C GLY A 226 40.92 42.78 6.72
#